data_AF-A0A660U6B6-F1
#
_entry.id   AF-A0A660U6B6-F1
#
_cell.length_a   1.000
_cell.length_b   1.000
_cell.length_c   1.000
_cell.angle_alpha   90.00
_cell.angle_beta   90.00
_cell.angle_gamma   90.00
#
_symmetry.space_group_name_H-M   'P 1'
#
loop_
_entity.id
_entity.type
_entity.pdbx_description
1 polymer ?
#
loop_
_entity_poly.entity_id
_entity_poly.type
_entity_poly.pdbx_seq_one_letter_code
_entity_poly.pdbx_strand_id
1 'polypeptide(L)'
;MGRALVVSVGTTAEPIIRSVDEISGKEEARLFMIYGRAFQDQPPPTPFDVAQRVKEHAESKGIGVEIFEAPKPDDLDSCLEVARDVLRRCARYEEVIVDYTGGTKVLAAALVHAALTAELGGRLTLRYISGRRGEDGRVKEEMEIVSSERTLTQEICSRVLERLRSCDYSVAFYLAMRLPDMGRAGFIRRAAEALWLWDNFDYRASTEIIRKLSEPARMFLDDGELGKLAGTMRRLLEVSGEVSNT
;
A
#
# COMPACT_ATOMS: atom_id res chain seq x y z
N MET A 1 -18.54 -0.35 -4.14
CA MET A 1 -17.32 -0.35 -3.30
C MET A 1 -16.38 -1.37 -3.90
N GLY A 2 -15.39 -0.95 -4.69
CA GLY A 2 -14.64 -1.85 -5.58
C GLY A 2 -13.24 -2.18 -5.11
N ARG A 3 -12.70 -3.28 -5.65
CA ARG A 3 -11.33 -3.76 -5.43
C ARG A 3 -10.54 -3.79 -6.73
N ALA A 4 -9.30 -3.29 -6.70
CA ALA A 4 -8.36 -3.44 -7.79
C ALA A 4 -7.27 -4.46 -7.42
N LEU A 5 -6.99 -5.39 -8.33
CA LEU A 5 -5.79 -6.23 -8.28
C LEU A 5 -4.86 -5.78 -9.41
N VAL A 6 -3.66 -5.34 -9.05
CA VAL A 6 -2.60 -4.95 -9.97
C VAL A 6 -1.52 -6.02 -9.92
N VAL A 7 -1.19 -6.63 -11.05
CA VAL A 7 -0.22 -7.73 -11.12
C VAL A 7 0.88 -7.44 -12.12
N SER A 8 2.13 -7.77 -11.77
CA SER A 8 3.22 -7.89 -12.75
C SER A 8 3.21 -9.29 -13.37
N VAL A 9 3.26 -9.36 -14.70
CA VAL A 9 3.07 -10.60 -15.46
C VAL A 9 4.42 -11.10 -15.99
N GLY A 10 4.73 -12.36 -15.66
CA GLY A 10 5.89 -13.09 -16.17
C GLY A 10 5.47 -14.20 -17.12
N THR A 11 6.25 -15.27 -17.19
CA THR A 11 6.02 -16.41 -18.09
C THR A 11 5.24 -17.56 -17.44
N THR A 12 4.53 -17.32 -16.34
CA THR A 12 3.78 -18.35 -15.60
C THR A 12 2.44 -17.78 -15.16
N ALA A 13 1.35 -18.48 -15.49
CA ALA A 13 -0.01 -17.99 -15.27
C ALA A 13 -0.57 -18.39 -13.92
N GLU A 14 -0.18 -19.56 -13.42
CA GLU A 14 -0.79 -20.25 -12.29
C GLU A 14 -0.80 -19.40 -10.99
N PRO A 15 0.28 -18.70 -10.61
CA PRO A 15 0.23 -17.79 -9.47
C PRO A 15 -0.79 -16.66 -9.68
N ILE A 16 -0.81 -16.06 -10.86
CA ILE A 16 -1.69 -14.92 -11.15
C ILE A 16 -3.16 -15.37 -11.14
N ILE A 17 -3.45 -16.54 -11.71
CA ILE A 17 -4.78 -17.19 -11.66
C ILE A 17 -5.23 -17.36 -10.22
N ARG A 18 -4.35 -17.83 -9.32
CA ARG A 18 -4.68 -17.95 -7.91
C ARG A 18 -5.02 -16.61 -7.26
N SER A 19 -4.28 -15.55 -7.58
CA SER A 19 -4.59 -14.20 -7.08
C SER A 19 -5.92 -13.67 -7.61
N VAL A 20 -6.27 -13.99 -8.87
CA VAL A 20 -7.59 -13.70 -9.44
C VAL A 20 -8.70 -14.48 -8.72
N ASP A 21 -8.46 -15.74 -8.39
CA ASP A 21 -9.43 -16.58 -7.69
C ASP A 21 -9.78 -16.04 -6.30
N GLU A 22 -8.81 -15.50 -5.57
CA GLU A 22 -9.05 -14.90 -4.25
C GLU A 22 -9.92 -13.64 -4.26
N ILE A 23 -9.88 -12.88 -5.35
CA ILE A 23 -10.68 -11.66 -5.48
C ILE A 23 -12.03 -11.94 -6.14
N SER A 24 -12.19 -13.12 -6.76
CA SER A 24 -13.43 -13.51 -7.42
C SER A 24 -14.58 -13.67 -6.43
N GLY A 25 -15.80 -13.33 -6.88
CA GLY A 25 -17.00 -13.36 -6.04
C GLY A 25 -17.18 -12.16 -5.10
N LYS A 26 -16.32 -11.14 -5.18
CA LYS A 26 -16.52 -9.84 -4.51
C LYS A 26 -17.16 -8.84 -5.47
N GLU A 27 -18.07 -8.01 -4.96
CA GLU A 27 -18.68 -6.94 -5.75
C GLU A 27 -17.60 -5.96 -6.27
N GLU A 28 -17.69 -5.58 -7.55
CA GLU A 28 -16.83 -4.59 -8.21
C GLU A 28 -15.30 -4.86 -8.17
N ALA A 29 -14.88 -6.10 -8.49
CA ALA A 29 -13.47 -6.43 -8.69
C ALA A 29 -12.97 -6.06 -10.12
N ARG A 30 -11.75 -5.53 -10.23
CA ARG A 30 -11.06 -5.28 -11.50
C ARG A 30 -9.60 -5.72 -11.45
N LEU A 31 -9.12 -6.27 -12.56
CA LEU A 31 -7.75 -6.74 -12.74
C LEU A 31 -6.99 -5.79 -13.68
N PHE A 32 -5.81 -5.37 -13.25
CA PHE A 32 -4.85 -4.60 -14.03
C PHE A 32 -3.57 -5.41 -14.17
N MET A 33 -3.18 -5.76 -15.39
CA MET A 33 -2.00 -6.57 -15.66
C MET A 33 -0.92 -5.73 -16.35
N ILE A 34 0.30 -5.75 -15.82
CA ILE A 34 1.45 -5.11 -16.44
C ILE A 34 2.41 -6.20 -16.87
N TYR A 35 2.66 -6.32 -18.18
CA TYR A 35 3.62 -7.28 -18.72
C TYR A 35 4.79 -6.55 -19.38
N GLY A 36 5.98 -7.14 -19.30
CA GLY A 36 7.15 -6.65 -20.03
C GLY A 36 7.11 -7.09 -21.50
N ARG A 37 7.42 -6.19 -22.43
CA ARG A 37 7.61 -6.57 -23.84
C ARG A 37 8.62 -7.72 -23.94
N ALA A 38 8.28 -8.77 -24.69
CA ALA A 38 9.16 -9.91 -24.85
C ALA A 38 10.50 -9.51 -25.46
N PHE A 39 11.59 -10.12 -25.00
CA PHE A 39 12.89 -9.97 -25.63
C PHE A 39 12.90 -10.66 -26.99
N GLN A 40 13.80 -10.21 -27.89
CA GLN A 40 14.08 -10.97 -29.11
C GLN A 40 14.46 -12.41 -28.71
N ASP A 41 13.82 -13.38 -29.36
CA ASP A 41 14.03 -14.83 -29.16
C ASP A 41 13.54 -15.43 -27.83
N GLN A 42 12.68 -14.73 -27.07
CA GLN A 42 12.05 -15.33 -25.90
C GLN A 42 11.09 -16.47 -26.32
N PRO A 43 11.28 -17.70 -25.81
CA PRO A 43 10.39 -18.81 -26.14
C PRO A 43 9.00 -18.62 -25.51
N PRO A 44 7.93 -19.13 -26.15
CA PRO A 44 6.61 -19.12 -25.57
C PRO A 44 6.52 -20.02 -24.32
N PRO A 45 5.63 -19.70 -23.35
CA PRO A 45 4.73 -18.56 -23.38
C PRO A 45 5.45 -17.24 -23.04
N THR A 46 5.19 -16.22 -23.86
CA THR A 46 5.62 -14.84 -23.59
C THR A 46 4.77 -14.24 -22.45
N PRO A 47 5.21 -13.14 -21.81
CA PRO A 47 4.40 -12.46 -20.81
C PRO A 47 3.03 -12.00 -21.34
N PHE A 48 2.94 -11.71 -22.64
CA PHE A 48 1.67 -11.38 -23.29
C PHE A 48 0.75 -12.61 -23.40
N ASP A 49 1.28 -13.77 -23.78
CA ASP A 49 0.49 -15.02 -23.85
C ASP A 49 -0.08 -15.39 -22.47
N VAL A 50 0.72 -15.22 -21.42
CA VAL A 50 0.29 -15.40 -20.04
C VAL A 50 -0.80 -14.39 -19.67
N ALA A 51 -0.63 -13.11 -20.01
CA ALA A 51 -1.63 -12.09 -19.76
C ALA A 51 -2.97 -12.40 -20.46
N GLN A 52 -2.96 -12.90 -21.70
CA GLN A 52 -4.18 -13.33 -22.38
C GLN A 52 -4.86 -14.51 -21.68
N ARG A 53 -4.10 -15.55 -21.32
CA ARG A 53 -4.65 -16.70 -20.58
C ARG A 53 -5.28 -16.29 -19.24
N VAL A 54 -4.62 -15.40 -18.49
CA VAL A 54 -5.15 -14.87 -17.23
C VAL A 54 -6.39 -14.01 -17.46
N LYS A 55 -6.40 -13.21 -18.54
CA LYS A 55 -7.56 -12.39 -18.91
C LYS A 55 -8.80 -13.25 -19.15
N GLU A 56 -8.68 -14.30 -19.97
CA GLU A 56 -9.78 -15.22 -20.25
C GLU A 56 -10.35 -15.84 -18.97
N HIS A 57 -9.46 -16.27 -18.06
CA HIS A 57 -9.85 -16.80 -16.77
C HIS A 57 -10.57 -15.76 -15.90
N ALA A 58 -10.05 -14.54 -15.80
CA ALA A 58 -10.66 -13.46 -15.02
C ALA A 58 -12.04 -13.04 -15.58
N GLU A 59 -12.16 -12.93 -16.91
CA GLU A 59 -13.41 -12.60 -17.59
C GLU A 59 -14.47 -13.69 -17.41
N SER A 60 -14.06 -14.97 -17.38
CA SER A 60 -14.98 -16.09 -17.06
C SER A 60 -15.59 -16.00 -15.65
N LYS A 61 -14.95 -15.21 -14.77
CA LYS A 61 -15.39 -14.93 -13.40
C LYS A 61 -16.08 -13.57 -13.26
N GLY A 62 -16.37 -12.90 -14.37
CA GLY A 62 -17.02 -11.59 -14.39
C GLY A 62 -16.13 -10.43 -13.91
N ILE A 63 -14.80 -10.62 -13.88
CA ILE A 63 -13.85 -9.58 -13.48
C ILE A 63 -13.44 -8.79 -14.72
N GLY A 64 -13.58 -7.46 -14.68
CA GLY A 64 -13.10 -6.59 -15.75
C GLY A 64 -11.57 -6.55 -15.78
N VAL A 65 -10.96 -6.59 -16.98
CA VAL A 65 -9.51 -6.68 -17.16
C VAL A 65 -8.97 -5.53 -18.01
N GLU A 66 -7.86 -4.92 -17.58
CA GLU A 66 -7.04 -4.02 -18.38
C GLU A 66 -5.60 -4.53 -18.43
N ILE A 67 -4.98 -4.52 -19.61
CA ILE A 67 -3.62 -5.00 -19.83
C ILE A 67 -2.74 -3.85 -20.32
N PHE A 68 -1.53 -3.76 -19.78
CA PHE A 68 -0.54 -2.72 -20.06
C PHE A 68 0.81 -3.36 -20.39
N GLU A 69 1.48 -2.81 -21.39
CA GLU A 69 2.84 -3.20 -21.76
C GLU A 69 3.86 -2.22 -21.17
N ALA A 70 4.88 -2.75 -20.49
CA ALA A 70 6.12 -2.03 -20.22
C ALA A 70 7.08 -2.22 -21.43
N PRO A 71 7.33 -1.17 -22.22
CA PRO A 71 8.03 -1.30 -23.51
C PRO A 71 9.51 -1.65 -23.36
N LYS A 72 10.12 -1.27 -22.24
CA LYS A 72 11.50 -1.60 -21.86
C LYS A 72 11.52 -2.26 -20.49
N PRO A 73 11.32 -3.59 -20.40
CA PRO A 73 11.13 -4.28 -19.12
C PRO A 73 12.38 -4.41 -18.24
N ASP A 74 13.56 -4.02 -18.76
CA ASP A 74 14.82 -3.92 -18.01
C ASP A 74 15.17 -2.47 -17.64
N ASP A 75 14.36 -1.50 -18.06
CA ASP A 75 14.52 -0.10 -17.72
C ASP A 75 13.57 0.26 -16.59
N LEU A 76 14.14 0.65 -15.44
CA LEU A 76 13.36 0.92 -14.23
C LEU A 76 12.40 2.09 -14.44
N ASP A 77 12.85 3.16 -15.10
CA ASP A 77 12.05 4.36 -15.31
C ASP A 77 10.86 4.08 -16.23
N SER A 78 11.07 3.36 -17.34
CA SER A 78 10.00 2.91 -18.22
C SER A 78 8.97 2.03 -17.50
N CYS A 79 9.42 1.13 -16.62
CA CYS A 79 8.51 0.31 -15.81
C CYS A 79 7.74 1.16 -14.79
N LEU A 80 8.40 2.16 -14.18
CA LEU A 80 7.79 3.05 -13.20
C LEU A 80 6.71 3.94 -13.81
N GLU A 81 6.91 4.45 -15.02
CA GLU A 81 5.91 5.23 -15.75
C GLU A 81 4.61 4.45 -15.91
N VAL A 82 4.69 3.22 -16.42
CA VAL A 82 3.52 2.35 -16.62
C VAL A 82 2.88 1.97 -15.28
N ALA A 83 3.67 1.59 -14.28
CA ALA A 83 3.14 1.22 -12.97
C ALA A 83 2.41 2.39 -12.28
N ARG A 84 2.95 3.62 -12.37
CA ARG A 84 2.30 4.82 -11.82
C ARG A 84 1.00 5.13 -12.54
N ASP A 85 0.96 5.03 -13.86
CA ASP A 85 -0.26 5.26 -14.63
C ASP A 85 -1.37 4.27 -14.26
N VAL A 86 -1.02 2.99 -14.09
CA VAL A 86 -1.97 1.97 -13.64
C VAL A 86 -2.47 2.26 -12.22
N LEU A 87 -1.58 2.58 -11.29
CA LEU A 87 -1.95 2.87 -9.91
C LEU A 87 -2.79 4.14 -9.76
N ARG A 88 -2.59 5.17 -10.60
CA ARG A 88 -3.48 6.35 -10.65
C ARG A 88 -4.92 5.96 -10.99
N ARG A 89 -5.12 5.03 -11.93
CA ARG A 89 -6.46 4.49 -12.25
C ARG A 89 -7.05 3.70 -11.08
N CYS A 90 -6.20 3.19 -10.20
CA CYS A 90 -6.60 2.45 -9.01
C CYS A 90 -6.97 3.35 -7.82
N ALA A 91 -6.75 4.68 -7.90
CA ALA A 91 -6.98 5.59 -6.77
C ALA A 91 -8.43 5.62 -6.26
N ARG A 92 -9.39 5.30 -7.14
CA ARG A 92 -10.83 5.25 -6.84
C ARG A 92 -11.30 3.99 -6.09
N TYR A 93 -10.45 2.96 -6.01
CA TYR A 93 -10.82 1.70 -5.36
C TYR A 93 -10.50 1.77 -3.87
N GLU A 94 -11.33 1.14 -3.06
CA GLU A 94 -11.18 1.13 -1.61
C GLU A 94 -10.14 0.13 -1.13
N GLU A 95 -9.82 -0.84 -1.98
CA GLU A 95 -8.77 -1.80 -1.76
C GLU A 95 -7.98 -2.01 -3.05
N VAL A 96 -6.68 -1.82 -2.96
CA VAL A 96 -5.73 -2.06 -4.04
C VAL A 96 -4.76 -3.13 -3.58
N ILE A 97 -4.77 -4.25 -4.29
CA ILE A 97 -3.86 -5.36 -4.05
C ILE A 97 -2.82 -5.32 -5.14
N VAL A 98 -1.55 -5.28 -4.76
CA VAL A 98 -0.41 -5.28 -5.69
C VAL A 98 0.31 -6.60 -5.54
N ASP A 99 0.19 -7.45 -6.55
CA ASP A 99 0.88 -8.73 -6.64
C ASP A 99 2.12 -8.59 -7.53
N TYR A 100 3.28 -8.74 -6.92
CA TYR A 100 4.58 -8.62 -7.58
C TYR A 100 5.27 -9.98 -7.79
N THR A 101 4.48 -11.06 -7.89
CA THR A 101 5.00 -12.42 -8.07
C THR A 101 5.68 -12.63 -9.42
N GLY A 102 5.08 -12.07 -10.48
CA GLY A 102 5.54 -12.25 -11.86
C GLY A 102 6.33 -11.07 -12.41
N GLY A 103 6.68 -11.15 -13.69
CA GLY A 103 7.42 -10.13 -14.41
C GLY A 103 8.93 -10.22 -14.25
N THR A 104 9.64 -9.29 -14.89
CA THR A 104 11.06 -9.08 -14.63
C THR A 104 11.25 -8.54 -13.21
N LYS A 105 12.44 -8.73 -12.63
CA LYS A 105 12.77 -8.15 -11.32
C LYS A 105 12.64 -6.63 -11.33
N VAL A 106 13.00 -5.99 -12.45
CA VAL A 106 12.89 -4.55 -12.64
C VAL A 106 11.42 -4.11 -12.62
N LEU A 107 10.54 -4.81 -13.34
CA LEU A 107 9.11 -4.51 -13.33
C LEU A 107 8.47 -4.72 -11.95
N ALA A 108 8.80 -5.82 -11.27
CA ALA A 108 8.31 -6.09 -9.92
C ALA A 108 8.77 -5.00 -8.92
N ALA A 109 10.03 -4.59 -8.99
CA ALA A 109 10.58 -3.52 -8.15
C ALA A 109 9.90 -2.16 -8.45
N ALA A 110 9.72 -1.83 -9.74
CA ALA A 110 9.00 -0.62 -10.16
C ALA A 110 7.57 -0.60 -9.62
N LEU A 111 6.85 -1.72 -9.74
CA LEU A 111 5.47 -1.83 -9.28
C LEU A 111 5.36 -1.67 -7.76
N VAL A 112 6.25 -2.31 -6.98
CA VAL A 112 6.28 -2.15 -5.52
C VAL A 112 6.60 -0.71 -5.13
N HIS A 113 7.60 -0.08 -5.76
CA HIS A 113 7.96 1.31 -5.47
C HIS A 113 6.83 2.27 -5.82
N ALA A 114 6.21 2.11 -7.00
CA ALA A 114 5.08 2.90 -7.43
C ALA A 114 3.89 2.73 -6.46
N ALA A 115 3.64 1.52 -5.98
CA ALA A 115 2.56 1.24 -5.02
C ALA A 115 2.79 1.94 -3.68
N LEU A 116 3.98 1.84 -3.11
CA LEU A 116 4.33 2.47 -1.83
C LEU A 116 4.27 4.00 -1.88
N THR A 117 4.56 4.57 -3.05
CA THR A 117 4.54 6.02 -3.27
C THR A 117 3.20 6.55 -3.80
N ALA A 118 2.27 5.68 -4.19
CA ALA A 118 0.99 6.08 -4.74
C ALA A 118 0.05 6.75 -3.73
N GLU A 119 -0.67 7.75 -4.21
CA GLU A 119 -1.80 8.39 -3.53
C GLU A 119 -3.07 7.60 -3.85
N LEU A 120 -3.33 6.56 -3.06
CA LEU A 120 -4.52 5.74 -3.17
C LEU A 120 -5.55 6.20 -2.14
N GLY A 121 -6.82 6.31 -2.54
CA GLY A 121 -7.92 6.56 -1.60
C GLY A 121 -8.19 5.38 -0.67
N GLY A 122 -7.88 4.17 -1.14
CA GLY A 122 -8.11 2.92 -0.43
C GLY A 122 -6.91 2.33 0.33
N ARG A 123 -7.18 1.19 0.98
CA ARG A 123 -6.18 0.32 1.61
C ARG A 123 -5.30 -0.33 0.54
N LEU A 124 -3.99 -0.25 0.71
CA LEU A 124 -3.02 -0.95 -0.13
C LEU A 124 -2.61 -2.27 0.53
N THR A 125 -2.42 -3.33 -0.26
CA THR A 125 -1.82 -4.58 0.20
C THR A 125 -0.79 -5.05 -0.83
N LEU A 126 0.46 -5.19 -0.40
CA LEU A 126 1.51 -5.80 -1.21
C LEU A 126 1.49 -7.31 -1.00
N ARG A 127 1.48 -8.09 -2.07
CA ARG A 127 1.42 -9.56 -2.04
C ARG A 127 2.46 -10.21 -2.93
N TYR A 128 2.91 -11.38 -2.50
CA TYR A 128 3.75 -12.29 -3.25
C TYR A 128 3.25 -13.73 -3.07
N ILE A 129 3.18 -14.51 -4.14
CA ILE A 129 2.90 -15.93 -4.06
C ILE A 129 4.21 -16.68 -3.88
N SER A 130 4.38 -17.20 -2.67
CA SER A 130 5.43 -18.15 -2.31
C SER A 130 4.96 -19.58 -2.59
N GLY A 131 5.87 -20.54 -2.46
CA GLY A 131 5.59 -21.98 -2.55
C GLY A 131 6.84 -22.76 -2.92
N ARG A 132 6.70 -24.07 -3.10
CA ARG A 132 7.81 -24.93 -3.51
C ARG A 132 8.27 -24.55 -4.92
N ARG A 133 9.58 -24.28 -5.04
CA ARG A 133 10.19 -23.88 -6.31
C ARG A 133 10.71 -25.09 -7.09
N GLY A 134 10.53 -25.07 -8.40
CA GLY A 134 11.22 -25.97 -9.31
C GLY A 134 12.69 -25.58 -9.51
N GLU A 135 13.42 -26.37 -10.31
CA GLU A 135 14.83 -26.11 -10.65
C GLU A 135 15.06 -24.76 -11.35
N ASP A 136 14.03 -24.22 -12.01
CA ASP A 136 14.04 -22.90 -12.65
C ASP A 136 13.78 -21.74 -11.67
N GLY A 137 13.69 -22.03 -10.37
CA GLY A 137 13.41 -21.06 -9.32
C GLY A 137 11.96 -20.55 -9.30
N ARG A 138 11.05 -21.10 -10.10
CA ARG A 138 9.64 -20.69 -10.16
C ARG A 138 8.78 -21.53 -9.21
N VAL A 139 7.72 -20.92 -8.65
CA VAL A 139 6.77 -21.62 -7.77
C VAL A 139 5.89 -22.57 -8.60
N LYS A 140 5.87 -23.86 -8.25
CA LYS A 140 5.11 -24.91 -8.96
C LYS A 140 4.06 -25.59 -8.09
N GLU A 141 4.31 -25.71 -6.79
CA GLU A 141 3.45 -26.44 -5.84
C GLU A 141 3.33 -25.67 -4.52
N GLU A 142 2.34 -26.04 -3.70
CA GLU A 142 2.17 -25.52 -2.33
C GLU A 142 2.15 -23.99 -2.29
N MET A 143 1.44 -23.37 -3.22
CA MET A 143 1.37 -21.92 -3.31
C MET A 143 0.80 -21.34 -2.01
N GLU A 144 1.34 -20.21 -1.56
CA GLU A 144 0.88 -19.46 -0.38
C GLU A 144 0.98 -17.97 -0.68
N ILE A 145 -0.01 -17.19 -0.25
CA ILE A 145 0.02 -15.74 -0.39
C ILE A 145 0.67 -15.12 0.83
N VAL A 146 1.79 -14.46 0.61
CA VAL A 146 2.52 -13.70 1.62
C VAL A 146 2.17 -12.23 1.46
N SER A 147 1.55 -11.64 2.48
CA SER A 147 1.19 -10.21 2.50
C SER A 147 2.20 -9.39 3.31
N SER A 148 2.67 -8.27 2.75
CA SER A 148 3.69 -7.41 3.36
C SER A 148 3.10 -6.17 4.05
N GLU A 149 2.25 -6.38 5.06
CA GLU A 149 1.57 -5.27 5.78
C GLU A 149 2.50 -4.42 6.64
N ARG A 150 3.54 -5.04 7.22
CA ARG A 150 4.51 -4.36 8.08
C ARG A 150 5.28 -3.28 7.32
N THR A 151 5.81 -3.60 6.14
CA THR A 151 6.59 -2.67 5.31
C THR A 151 5.76 -1.45 4.94
N LEU A 152 4.51 -1.68 4.52
CA LEU A 152 3.58 -0.59 4.20
C LEU A 152 3.31 0.30 5.42
N THR A 153 3.02 -0.32 6.57
CA THR A 153 2.74 0.41 7.81
C THR A 153 3.93 1.29 8.20
N GLN A 154 5.16 0.76 8.09
CA GLN A 154 6.38 1.51 8.40
C GLN A 154 6.57 2.70 7.46
N GLU A 155 6.36 2.52 6.15
CA GLU A 155 6.49 3.60 5.17
C GLU A 155 5.47 4.71 5.42
N ILE A 156 4.20 4.36 5.71
CA ILE A 156 3.18 5.35 6.06
C ILE A 156 3.55 6.08 7.36
N CYS A 157 4.03 5.36 8.39
CA CYS A 157 4.50 6.00 9.63
C CYS A 157 5.58 7.05 9.35
N SER A 158 6.60 6.69 8.57
CA SER A 158 7.71 7.59 8.20
C SER A 158 7.20 8.86 7.52
N ARG A 159 6.31 8.70 6.53
CA ARG A 159 5.72 9.83 5.79
C ARG A 159 4.85 10.71 6.68
N VAL A 160 4.04 10.13 7.57
CA VAL A 160 3.24 10.91 8.55
C VAL A 160 4.17 11.71 9.45
N LEU A 161 5.22 11.09 10.00
CA LEU A 161 6.17 11.76 10.89
C LEU A 161 6.96 12.87 10.20
N GLU A 162 7.29 12.70 8.92
CA GLU A 162 7.85 13.78 8.10
C GLU A 162 6.88 14.97 7.98
N ARG A 163 5.60 14.72 7.64
CA ARG A 163 4.59 15.78 7.51
C ARG A 163 4.31 16.49 8.84
N LEU A 164 4.25 15.75 9.94
CA LEU A 164 4.13 16.32 11.28
C LEU A 164 5.31 17.23 11.64
N ARG A 165 6.55 16.87 11.24
CA ARG A 165 7.75 17.69 11.46
C ARG A 165 7.72 19.00 10.65
N SER A 166 7.09 18.98 9.47
CA SER A 166 6.88 20.16 8.64
C SER A 166 5.60 20.94 9.00
N CYS A 167 4.91 20.58 10.10
CA CYS A 167 3.63 21.15 10.53
C CYS A 167 2.50 21.07 9.49
N ASP A 168 2.60 20.14 8.54
CA ASP A 168 1.56 19.86 7.55
C ASP A 168 0.54 18.87 8.13
N TYR A 169 -0.20 19.34 9.14
CA TYR A 169 -1.07 18.48 9.95
C TYR A 169 -2.25 17.91 9.16
N SER A 170 -2.75 18.63 8.16
CA SER A 170 -3.82 18.16 7.28
C SER A 170 -3.40 16.95 6.46
N VAL A 171 -2.25 17.01 5.78
CA VAL A 171 -1.74 15.87 5.02
C VAL A 171 -1.31 14.74 5.95
N ALA A 172 -0.70 15.06 7.08
CA ALA A 172 -0.31 14.06 8.08
C ALA A 172 -1.53 13.26 8.58
N PHE A 173 -2.63 13.93 8.91
CA PHE A 173 -3.86 13.28 9.36
C PHE A 173 -4.47 12.39 8.28
N TYR A 174 -4.58 12.89 7.04
CA TYR A 174 -5.12 12.11 5.93
C TYR A 174 -4.31 10.83 5.66
N LEU A 175 -2.97 10.92 5.67
CA LEU A 175 -2.09 9.75 5.55
C LEU A 175 -2.24 8.79 6.73
N ALA A 176 -2.34 9.34 7.93
CA ALA A 176 -2.48 8.58 9.18
C ALA A 176 -3.77 7.75 9.26
N MET A 177 -4.86 8.14 8.58
CA MET A 177 -6.10 7.35 8.53
C MET A 177 -5.89 5.93 8.01
N ARG A 178 -4.81 5.69 7.26
CA ARG A 178 -4.46 4.38 6.70
C ARG A 178 -3.69 3.48 7.68
N LEU A 179 -3.28 4.02 8.83
CA LEU A 179 -2.53 3.29 9.85
C LEU A 179 -3.46 2.46 10.76
N PRO A 180 -3.00 1.28 11.23
CA PRO A 180 -3.69 0.52 12.28
C PRO A 180 -3.91 1.35 13.55
N ASP A 181 -4.97 1.06 14.30
CA ASP A 181 -5.34 1.79 15.52
C ASP A 181 -4.54 1.41 16.78
N MET A 182 -3.66 0.42 16.68
CA MET A 182 -2.93 -0.15 17.82
C MET A 182 -1.40 0.07 17.74
N GLY A 183 -0.74 -0.03 18.90
CA GLY A 183 0.71 0.04 19.03
C GLY A 183 1.30 1.36 18.53
N ARG A 184 2.50 1.29 17.93
CA ARG A 184 3.25 2.45 17.40
C ARG A 184 2.44 3.21 16.34
N ALA A 185 1.86 2.49 15.38
CA ALA A 185 1.07 3.09 14.30
C ALA A 185 -0.19 3.77 14.82
N GLY A 186 -0.89 3.13 15.78
CA GLY A 186 -2.07 3.70 16.41
C GLY A 186 -1.80 4.95 17.24
N PHE A 187 -0.62 5.03 17.87
CA PHE A 187 -0.15 6.23 18.53
C PHE A 187 0.08 7.36 17.52
N ILE A 188 0.83 7.11 16.45
CA ILE A 188 1.10 8.10 15.39
C ILE A 188 -0.20 8.61 14.78
N ARG A 189 -1.14 7.69 14.49
CA ARG A 189 -2.44 8.03 13.89
C ARG A 189 -3.22 9.02 14.74
N ARG A 190 -3.43 8.69 16.01
CA ARG A 190 -4.18 9.52 16.95
C ARG A 190 -3.46 10.82 17.28
N ALA A 191 -2.13 10.82 17.33
CA ALA A 191 -1.37 12.05 17.53
C ALA A 191 -1.51 13.00 16.33
N ALA A 192 -1.50 12.48 15.09
CA ALA A 192 -1.74 13.28 13.90
C ALA A 192 -3.15 13.89 13.88
N GLU A 193 -4.17 13.10 14.24
CA GLU A 193 -5.56 13.58 14.40
C GLU A 193 -5.67 14.68 15.45
N ALA A 194 -5.08 14.48 16.64
CA ALA A 194 -5.11 15.48 17.70
C ALA A 194 -4.45 16.80 17.28
N LEU A 195 -3.32 16.75 16.60
CA LEU A 195 -2.62 17.94 16.11
C LEU A 195 -3.41 18.65 15.01
N TRP A 196 -4.03 17.91 14.10
CA TRP A 196 -4.90 18.49 13.07
C TRP A 196 -6.13 19.18 13.69
N LEU A 197 -6.79 18.55 14.65
CA LEU A 197 -7.92 19.15 15.39
C LEU A 197 -7.48 20.42 16.14
N TRP A 198 -6.31 20.38 16.78
CA TRP A 198 -5.75 21.53 17.47
C TRP A 198 -5.48 22.70 16.52
N ASP A 199 -4.89 22.43 15.36
CA ASP A 199 -4.62 23.42 14.30
C ASP A 199 -5.90 24.00 13.69
N ASN A 200 -7.00 23.23 13.70
CA ASN A 200 -8.34 23.66 13.27
C ASN A 200 -9.21 24.21 14.41
N PHE A 201 -8.61 24.57 15.55
CA PHE A 201 -9.28 25.18 16.70
C PHE A 201 -10.34 24.30 17.39
N ASP A 202 -10.42 23.00 17.09
CA ASP A 202 -11.24 22.03 17.84
C ASP A 202 -10.44 21.48 19.04
N TYR A 203 -10.16 22.40 19.97
CA TYR A 203 -9.38 22.10 21.17
C TYR A 203 -10.06 21.05 22.06
N ARG A 204 -11.40 21.01 22.08
CA ARG A 204 -12.15 20.06 22.88
C ARG A 204 -11.91 18.63 22.40
N ALA A 205 -12.15 18.36 21.11
CA ALA A 205 -11.94 17.02 20.55
C ALA A 205 -10.47 16.62 20.61
N SER A 206 -9.57 17.55 20.29
CA SER A 206 -8.12 17.32 20.40
C SER A 206 -7.72 16.89 21.82
N THR A 207 -8.20 17.61 22.84
CA THR A 207 -7.89 17.33 24.25
C THR A 207 -8.39 15.96 24.69
N GLU A 208 -9.58 15.54 24.23
CA GLU A 208 -10.11 14.20 24.52
C GLU A 208 -9.20 13.09 23.97
N ILE A 209 -8.64 13.29 22.77
CA ILE A 209 -7.67 12.36 22.19
C ILE A 209 -6.35 12.40 22.97
N ILE A 210 -5.81 13.59 23.24
CA ILE A 210 -4.52 13.75 23.93
C ILE A 210 -4.56 13.11 25.32
N ARG A 211 -5.66 13.23 26.07
CA ARG A 211 -5.85 12.56 27.37
C ARG A 211 -5.69 11.04 27.26
N LYS A 212 -6.29 10.43 26.23
CA LYS A 212 -6.16 8.99 25.93
C LYS A 212 -4.75 8.59 25.49
N LEU A 213 -3.97 9.54 24.97
CA LEU A 213 -2.58 9.33 24.54
C LEU A 213 -1.55 9.58 25.65
N SER A 214 -1.95 10.05 26.84
CA SER A 214 -1.04 10.37 27.95
C SER A 214 -0.09 9.21 28.32
N GLU A 215 -0.63 8.02 28.61
CA GLU A 215 0.15 6.83 28.94
C GLU A 215 1.00 6.33 27.75
N PRO A 216 0.44 6.12 26.54
CA PRO A 216 1.25 5.80 25.36
C PRO A 216 2.39 6.78 25.08
N ALA A 217 2.15 8.09 25.23
CA ALA A 217 3.16 9.11 25.03
C ALA A 217 4.32 8.94 26.01
N ARG A 218 4.03 8.62 27.29
CA ARG A 218 5.07 8.36 28.29
C ARG A 218 6.01 7.22 27.88
N MET A 219 5.47 6.16 27.29
CA MET A 219 6.25 5.00 26.82
C MET A 219 7.20 5.33 25.67
N PHE A 220 6.90 6.37 24.88
CA PHE A 220 7.67 6.75 23.70
C PHE A 220 8.60 7.95 23.90
N LEU A 221 8.73 8.50 25.12
CA LEU A 221 9.56 9.70 25.36
C LEU A 221 11.02 9.51 24.99
N ASP A 222 11.57 8.34 25.30
CA ASP A 222 12.97 7.99 25.02
C ASP A 222 13.14 7.32 23.65
N ASP A 223 12.07 7.20 22.85
CA ASP A 223 12.14 6.68 21.48
C ASP A 223 12.80 7.72 20.57
N GLY A 224 13.85 7.32 19.85
CA GLY A 224 14.64 8.23 19.02
C GLY A 224 13.84 8.90 17.88
N GLU A 225 12.74 8.30 17.45
CA GLU A 225 11.91 8.82 16.36
C GLU A 225 10.61 9.48 16.90
N LEU A 226 9.98 8.88 17.90
CA LEU A 226 8.70 9.35 18.47
C LEU A 226 8.84 10.29 19.66
N GLY A 227 10.01 10.38 20.30
CA GLY A 227 10.19 11.13 21.54
C GLY A 227 9.75 12.59 21.44
N LYS A 228 10.01 13.24 20.29
CA LYS A 228 9.55 14.62 20.04
C LYS A 228 8.03 14.71 19.93
N LEU A 229 7.38 13.77 19.24
CA LEU A 229 5.91 13.74 19.11
C LEU A 229 5.26 13.45 20.46
N ALA A 230 5.77 12.46 21.19
CA ALA A 230 5.35 12.12 22.55
C ALA A 230 5.48 13.30 23.51
N GLY A 231 6.63 13.98 23.52
CA GLY A 231 6.84 15.18 24.32
C GLY A 231 5.86 16.30 23.95
N THR A 232 5.52 16.43 22.66
CA THR A 232 4.52 17.41 22.20
C THR A 232 3.13 17.08 22.73
N MET A 233 2.69 15.82 22.66
CA MET A 233 1.39 15.41 23.22
C MET A 233 1.29 15.70 24.71
N ARG A 234 2.37 15.49 25.48
CA ARG A 234 2.40 15.81 26.91
C ARG A 234 2.30 17.30 27.20
N ARG A 235 3.06 18.14 26.48
CA ARG A 235 2.99 19.60 26.64
C ARG A 235 1.60 20.14 26.29
N LEU A 236 0.98 19.63 25.22
CA LEU A 236 -0.38 20.02 24.87
C LEU A 236 -1.41 19.59 25.92
N LEU A 237 -1.22 18.43 26.57
CA LEU A 237 -2.10 18.01 27.65
C LEU A 237 -2.07 19.01 28.83
N GLU A 238 -0.89 19.49 29.21
CA GLU A 238 -0.72 20.46 30.29
C GLU A 238 -1.46 21.78 29.97
N VAL A 239 -1.27 22.31 28.76
CA VAL A 239 -1.89 23.58 28.32
C VAL A 239 -3.40 23.44 28.07
N SER A 240 -3.86 22.29 27.59
CA SER A 240 -5.28 22.05 27.30
C SER A 240 -6.21 22.19 28.51
N GLY A 241 -5.69 21.89 29.71
CA GLY A 241 -6.42 22.08 30.97
C GLY A 241 -6.62 23.56 31.34
N GLU A 242 -5.79 24.45 30.81
CA GLU A 242 -5.89 25.90 31.02
C GLU A 242 -6.86 26.53 30.02
N VAL A 243 -6.83 26.10 28.75
CA VAL A 243 -7.68 26.64 27.67
C VAL A 243 -9.15 26.19 27.78
N SER A 244 -9.42 25.00 28.31
CA SER A 244 -10.80 24.47 28.41
C SER A 244 -11.60 25.04 29.59
N ASN A 245 -10.96 25.80 30.49
CA ASN A 245 -11.56 26.41 31.68
C ASN A 245 -11.87 27.92 31.48
N THR A 246 -11.64 28.44 30.28
CA THR A 246 -12.09 29.76 29.78
C THR A 246 -13.24 29.60 28.82
#